data_AF-A0A9D9MH17-F1
#
_entry.id   AF-A0A9D9MH17-F1
#
_cell.length_a   1.000
_cell.length_b   1.000
_cell.length_c   1.000
_cell.angle_alpha   90.00
_cell.angle_beta   90.00
_cell.angle_gamma   90.00
#
_symmetry.space_group_name_H-M   'P 1'
#
loop_
_entity.id
_entity.type
_entity.pdbx_description
1 polymer ?
#
loop_
_entity_poly.entity_id
_entity_poly.type
_entity_poly.pdbx_seq_one_letter_code
_entity_poly.pdbx_strand_id
1 'polypeptide(L)'
;MTEKTEVISFKADEELAALLKHIPNKSDFIRNAVLEHMQNTCPLCQGTGLISVAQRAHWDKFIKTHSVEECKDCHELYIKCNRGCHAKCGRH
;
A
#
# COMPACT_ATOMS: atom_id res chain seq x y z
N MET A 1 -28.26 4.67 5.54
CA MET A 1 -27.19 5.31 6.32
C MET A 1 -26.43 6.22 5.37
N THR A 2 -26.41 7.53 5.62
CA THR A 2 -25.65 8.48 4.81
C THR A 2 -24.18 8.36 5.24
N GLU A 3 -23.36 7.78 4.37
CA GLU A 3 -21.90 7.74 4.52
C GLU A 3 -21.38 9.16 4.73
N LYS A 4 -20.64 9.36 5.83
CA LYS A 4 -20.08 10.67 6.17
C LYS A 4 -18.95 10.96 5.17
N THR A 5 -19.17 11.89 4.25
CA THR A 5 -18.16 12.29 3.27
C THR A 5 -17.37 13.48 3.81
N GLU A 6 -16.04 13.40 3.70
CA GLU A 6 -15.11 14.48 4.05
C GLU A 6 -14.46 15.01 2.77
N VAL A 7 -14.32 16.34 2.66
CA VAL A 7 -13.73 16.99 1.49
C VAL A 7 -12.23 17.16 1.73
N ILE A 8 -11.42 16.50 0.89
CA ILE A 8 -9.96 16.62 0.90
C ILE A 8 -9.53 17.50 -0.28
N SER A 9 -8.78 18.56 0.01
CA SER A 9 -8.19 19.45 -1.00
C SER A 9 -6.68 19.22 -1.07
N PHE A 10 -6.14 19.00 -2.26
CA PHE A 10 -4.70 18.87 -2.50
C PHE A 10 -4.28 19.80 -3.64
N LYS A 11 -2.99 20.18 -3.64
CA LYS A 11 -2.39 20.95 -4.73
C LYS A 11 -1.88 19.97 -5.79
N ALA A 12 -2.23 20.22 -7.04
CA ALA A 12 -1.70 19.50 -8.20
C ALA A 12 -0.81 20.43 -9.01
N ASP A 13 0.24 19.88 -9.62
CA ASP A 13 0.96 20.59 -10.67
C ASP A 13 0.10 20.80 -11.91
N GLU A 14 0.59 21.60 -12.84
CA GLU A 14 -0.16 22.00 -14.04
C GLU A 14 -0.48 20.81 -14.94
N GLU A 15 0.44 19.85 -15.06
CA GLU A 15 0.29 18.65 -15.88
C GLU A 15 -0.82 17.74 -15.34
N LEU A 16 -0.77 17.42 -14.04
CA LEU A 16 -1.78 16.61 -13.36
C LEU A 16 -3.14 17.30 -13.39
N ALA A 17 -3.19 18.63 -13.18
CA ALA A 17 -4.43 19.38 -13.24
C ALA A 17 -5.07 19.35 -14.64
N ALA A 18 -4.27 19.43 -15.71
CA ALA A 18 -4.74 19.32 -17.08
C ALA A 18 -5.31 17.93 -17.37
N LEU A 19 -4.62 16.86 -16.95
CA LEU A 19 -5.10 15.48 -17.09
C LEU A 19 -6.43 15.27 -16.37
N LEU A 20 -6.51 15.69 -15.10
CA LEU A 20 -7.73 15.53 -14.29
C LEU A 20 -8.91 16.33 -14.86
N LYS A 21 -8.69 17.48 -15.50
CA LYS A 21 -9.76 18.29 -16.14
C LYS A 21 -10.53 17.52 -17.20
N HIS A 22 -9.90 16.60 -17.92
CA HIS A 22 -10.55 15.84 -19.00
C HIS A 22 -11.25 14.56 -18.53
N ILE A 23 -11.03 14.13 -17.29
CA ILE A 23 -11.65 12.91 -16.75
C ILE A 23 -13.12 13.17 -16.38
N PRO A 24 -14.08 12.39 -16.91
CA PRO A 24 -15.46 12.41 -16.46
C PRO A 24 -15.55 11.81 -15.05
N ASN A 25 -16.33 12.45 -14.16
CA ASN A 25 -16.50 12.03 -12.77
C ASN A 25 -15.16 11.84 -11.99
N LYS A 26 -14.39 12.92 -11.90
CA LYS A 26 -13.04 12.97 -11.30
C LYS A 26 -13.00 12.40 -9.89
N SER A 27 -14.00 12.70 -9.08
CA SER A 27 -14.07 12.26 -7.68
C SER A 27 -14.11 10.73 -7.58
N ASP A 28 -14.89 10.06 -8.44
CA ASP A 28 -14.95 8.59 -8.46
C ASP A 28 -13.67 7.99 -9.02
N PHE A 29 -13.10 8.58 -10.07
CA PHE A 29 -11.79 8.16 -10.59
C PHE A 29 -10.69 8.24 -9.52
N ILE A 30 -10.56 9.39 -8.86
CA ILE A 30 -9.55 9.60 -7.81
C ILE A 30 -9.80 8.65 -6.64
N ARG A 31 -11.06 8.45 -6.22
CA ARG A 31 -11.39 7.51 -5.15
C ARG A 31 -10.93 6.09 -5.49
N ASN A 32 -11.27 5.61 -6.68
CA ASN A 32 -10.89 4.26 -7.12
C ASN A 32 -9.37 4.14 -7.25
N ALA A 33 -8.69 5.11 -7.86
CA ALA A 33 -7.25 5.11 -8.01
C ALA A 33 -6.54 5.06 -6.64
N VAL A 34 -6.99 5.85 -5.66
CA VAL A 34 -6.44 5.84 -4.30
C VAL A 34 -6.69 4.49 -3.61
N LEU A 35 -7.90 3.95 -3.69
CA LEU A 35 -8.24 2.65 -3.10
C LEU A 35 -7.42 1.50 -3.71
N GLU A 36 -7.28 1.48 -5.03
CA GLU A 36 -6.47 0.50 -5.75
C GLU A 36 -4.99 0.65 -5.39
N HIS A 37 -4.49 1.88 -5.29
CA HIS A 37 -3.11 2.12 -4.89
C HIS A 37 -2.86 1.63 -3.46
N MET A 38 -3.76 1.93 -2.52
CA MET A 38 -3.67 1.46 -1.13
C MET A 38 -3.71 -0.07 -1.00
N GLN A 39 -4.44 -0.77 -1.88
CA GLN A 39 -4.44 -2.23 -1.92
C GLN A 39 -3.14 -2.82 -2.46
N ASN A 40 -2.43 -2.07 -3.32
CA ASN A 40 -1.19 -2.49 -3.98
C ASN A 40 0.08 -1.86 -3.37
N THR A 41 -0.07 -1.00 -2.35
CA THR A 41 1.04 -0.40 -1.60
C THR A 41 1.95 -1.50 -1.06
N CYS A 42 3.23 -1.42 -1.37
CA CYS A 42 4.20 -2.36 -0.84
C CYS A 42 4.33 -2.16 0.69
N PRO A 43 4.05 -3.19 1.50
CA PRO A 43 3.94 -3.13 2.96
C PRO A 43 5.29 -2.92 3.68
N LEU A 44 6.41 -2.89 2.95
CA LEU A 44 7.75 -2.63 3.49
C LEU A 44 8.26 -1.23 3.18
N CYS A 45 7.93 -0.70 2.00
CA CYS A 45 8.53 0.53 1.48
C CYS A 45 7.79 1.80 1.93
N GLN A 46 6.87 1.68 2.90
CA GLN A 46 6.04 2.78 3.40
C GLN A 46 5.25 3.51 2.29
N GLY A 47 4.88 2.80 1.22
CA GLY A 47 4.12 3.35 0.10
C GLY A 47 4.90 4.06 -0.99
N THR A 48 6.23 3.93 -1.00
CA THR A 48 7.08 4.39 -2.11
C THR A 48 7.10 3.45 -3.32
N GLY A 49 6.54 2.24 -3.17
CA GLY A 49 6.58 1.17 -4.18
C GLY A 49 5.28 0.38 -4.23
N LEU A 50 5.09 -0.30 -5.36
CA LEU A 50 3.91 -1.12 -5.63
C LEU A 50 4.30 -2.60 -5.71
N ILE A 51 3.37 -3.47 -5.29
CA ILE A 51 3.44 -4.91 -5.55
C ILE A 51 2.29 -5.34 -6.44
N SER A 52 2.54 -6.32 -7.31
CA SER A 52 1.48 -6.90 -8.14
C SER A 52 0.49 -7.70 -7.29
N VAL A 53 -0.69 -7.99 -7.83
CA VAL A 53 -1.71 -8.83 -7.18
C VAL A 53 -1.14 -10.20 -6.77
N ALA A 54 -0.31 -10.82 -7.62
CA ALA A 54 0.34 -12.08 -7.30
C ALA A 54 1.32 -11.94 -6.12
N GLN A 55 2.15 -10.89 -6.13
CA GLN A 55 3.06 -10.58 -5.02
C GLN A 55 2.31 -10.26 -3.73
N ARG A 56 1.17 -9.57 -3.79
CA ARG A 56 0.29 -9.32 -2.64
C ARG A 56 -0.17 -10.61 -1.99
N ALA A 57 -0.63 -11.59 -2.79
CA ALA A 57 -1.02 -12.90 -2.30
C ALA A 57 0.15 -13.68 -1.66
N HIS A 58 1.35 -13.61 -2.25
CA HIS A 58 2.54 -14.18 -1.63
C HIS A 58 2.87 -13.51 -0.29
N TRP A 59 2.76 -12.18 -0.22
CA TRP A 59 2.98 -11.43 1.01
C TRP A 59 1.97 -11.78 2.10
N ASP A 60 0.68 -11.90 1.78
CA ASP A 60 -0.37 -12.28 2.75
C ASP A 60 -0.12 -13.65 3.36
N LYS A 61 0.48 -14.57 2.60
CA LYS A 61 0.91 -15.87 3.12
C LYS A 61 2.17 -15.74 3.97
N PHE A 62 3.13 -14.92 3.55
CA PHE A 62 4.41 -14.72 4.21
C PHE A 62 4.25 -14.10 5.61
N ILE A 63 3.39 -13.08 5.75
CA ILE A 63 3.17 -12.36 7.01
C ILE A 63 2.38 -13.18 8.05
N LYS A 64 1.83 -14.34 7.68
CA LYS A 64 1.25 -15.29 8.67
C LYS A 64 2.31 -15.87 9.61
N THR A 65 3.56 -15.93 9.16
CA THR A 65 4.68 -16.51 9.92
C THR A 65 5.83 -15.53 10.12
N HIS A 66 5.69 -14.29 9.67
CA HIS A 66 6.66 -13.20 9.86
C HIS A 66 5.92 -11.94 10.28
N SER A 67 6.60 -11.03 10.99
CA SER A 67 6.11 -9.69 11.28
C SER A 67 6.99 -8.64 10.61
N VAL A 68 6.44 -7.46 10.35
CA VAL A 68 7.22 -6.26 10.06
C VAL A 68 7.26 -5.46 11.36
N GLU A 69 8.46 -5.16 11.84
CA GLU A 69 8.69 -4.39 13.06
C GLU A 69 9.58 -3.19 12.74
N GLU A 70 9.46 -2.12 13.55
CA GLU A 70 10.33 -0.95 13.47
C GLU A 70 11.57 -1.16 14.35
N CYS A 71 12.74 -0.88 13.82
CA CYS A 71 13.99 -0.91 14.59
C CYS A 71 14.03 0.24 15.60
N LYS A 72 14.34 -0.04 16.86
CA LYS A 72 14.38 1.00 17.91
C LYS A 72 15.58 1.95 17.80
N ASP A 73 16.63 1.56 17.08
CA ASP A 73 17.87 2.33 16.98
C ASP A 73 17.90 3.23 15.74
N CYS A 74 17.39 2.74 14.61
CA CYS A 74 17.41 3.47 13.34
C CYS A 74 16.03 3.81 12.76
N HIS A 75 14.93 3.39 13.41
CA HIS A 75 13.55 3.61 12.95
C HIS A 75 13.19 2.99 11.59
N GLU A 76 14.07 2.16 11.03
CA GLU A 76 13.80 1.46 9.79
C GLU A 76 12.94 0.21 10.02
N LEU A 77 12.09 -0.10 9.04
CA LEU A 77 11.27 -1.30 9.06
C LEU A 77 12.11 -2.52 8.69
N TYR A 78 11.97 -3.59 9.46
CA TYR A 78 12.60 -4.87 9.17
C TYR A 78 11.63 -6.04 9.35
N ILE A 79 11.93 -7.13 8.66
CA ILE A 79 11.15 -8.37 8.75
C ILE A 79 11.72 -9.24 9.86
N LYS A 80 10.85 -9.72 10.73
CA LYS A 80 11.20 -10.64 11.81
C LYS A 80 10.47 -11.96 11.63
N CYS A 81 11.20 -13.06 11.77
CA CYS A 81 10.61 -14.39 11.78
C CYS A 81 9.83 -14.63 13.08
N ASN A 82 8.57 -15.06 12.97
CA ASN A 82 7.83 -15.51 14.15
C ASN A 82 8.31 -16.91 14.55
N ARG A 83 8.26 -17.21 15.86
CA ARG A 83 8.63 -18.53 16.40
C ARG A 83 7.80 -19.62 15.69
N GLY A 84 8.49 -20.58 15.05
CA GLY A 84 7.87 -21.65 14.24
C GLY A 84 8.09 -21.54 12.72
N CYS A 85 8.66 -20.44 12.22
CA CYS A 85 8.82 -20.21 10.78
C CYS A 85 10.05 -20.92 10.13
N HIS A 86 11.01 -21.42 10.92
CA HIS A 86 12.31 -21.87 10.43
C HIS A 86 12.26 -22.99 9.38
N ALA A 87 11.23 -23.83 9.36
CA ALA A 87 11.13 -24.91 8.38
C ALA A 87 10.82 -24.42 6.95
N LYS A 88 10.24 -23.22 6.76
CA LYS A 88 9.80 -22.73 5.44
C LYS A 88 10.47 -21.42 5.00
N CYS A 89 11.27 -20.82 5.87
CA CYS A 89 12.02 -19.62 5.55
C CYS A 89 13.15 -19.97 4.55
N GLY A 90 13.09 -19.44 3.32
CA GLY A 90 14.15 -19.61 2.30
C GLY A 90 13.98 -20.77 1.31
N ARG A 91 12.85 -21.51 1.34
CA ARG A 91 12.51 -22.49 0.29
C ARG A 91 11.52 -21.88 -0.69
N HIS A 92 12.04 -21.27 -1.75
CA HIS A 92 11.30 -20.89 -2.95
C HIS A 92 11.53 -21.93 -4.05
#